data_AF-A0A3M1BCT0-F1
#
_entry.id   AF-A0A3M1BCT0-F1
#
_cell.length_a   1.000
_cell.length_b   1.000
_cell.length_c   1.000
_cell.angle_alpha   90.00
_cell.angle_beta   90.00
_cell.angle_gamma   90.00
#
_symmetry.space_group_name_H-M   'P 1'
#
loop_
_entity.id
_entity.type
_entity.pdbx_description
1 polymer ?
#
loop_
_entity_poly.entity_id
_entity_poly.type
_entity_poly.pdbx_seq_one_letter_code
_entity_poly.pdbx_strand_id
1 'polypeptide(L)'
;MDKDVFAFIDEEESKPGLSPTMVWNILTVIVLLLTLCVGGVFLTILVNPYAGINPFPPPTLPPTLALDTPTPTPKRILPPTWTPTPLPVTDTPTPTATLPPTIAPATATPEPTQEPVEMP
;
A
#
# COMPACT_ATOMS: atom_id res chain seq x y z
N MET A 1 57.41 27.56 -47.42
CA MET A 1 57.88 26.87 -46.19
C MET A 1 56.72 27.00 -45.24
N ASP A 2 55.71 26.17 -45.43
CA ASP A 2 54.35 26.36 -44.90
C ASP A 2 54.13 25.28 -43.86
N LYS A 3 54.55 25.56 -42.62
CA LYS A 3 54.40 24.64 -41.49
C LYS A 3 53.20 24.98 -40.60
N ASP A 4 52.54 26.10 -40.86
CA ASP A 4 51.49 26.65 -39.99
C ASP A 4 50.07 26.28 -40.45
N VAL A 5 49.91 25.70 -41.64
CA VAL A 5 48.60 25.27 -42.17
C VAL A 5 48.10 23.99 -41.50
N PHE A 6 49.01 23.16 -40.97
CA PHE A 6 48.67 21.91 -40.28
C PHE A 6 48.60 22.04 -38.75
N ALA A 7 48.82 23.25 -38.20
CA ALA A 7 48.75 23.50 -36.76
C ALA A 7 47.32 23.83 -36.27
N PHE A 8 46.33 23.92 -37.16
CA PHE A 8 44.93 24.20 -36.80
C PHE A 8 44.12 22.97 -36.36
N ILE A 9 44.78 21.82 -36.22
CA ILE A 9 44.24 20.60 -35.57
C ILE A 9 44.91 20.41 -34.20
N ASP A 10 45.46 21.47 -33.61
CA ASP A 10 45.81 21.44 -32.19
C ASP A 10 44.53 21.11 -31.41
N GLU A 11 44.52 19.89 -30.90
CA GLU A 11 43.62 19.36 -29.91
C GLU A 11 43.54 20.38 -28.78
N GLU A 12 42.44 21.16 -28.76
CA GLU A 12 41.91 21.65 -27.50
C GLU A 12 41.62 20.40 -26.66
N GLU A 13 42.63 19.95 -25.94
CA GLU A 13 42.51 19.03 -24.82
C GLU A 13 41.49 19.65 -23.88
N SER A 14 40.23 19.27 -24.06
CA SER A 14 39.16 19.70 -23.20
C SER A 14 39.50 19.14 -21.83
N LYS A 15 40.08 19.98 -20.96
CA LYS A 15 40.21 19.70 -19.53
C LYS A 15 38.88 19.07 -19.12
N PRO A 16 38.87 17.87 -18.52
CA PRO A 16 37.62 17.22 -18.12
C PRO A 16 37.03 18.00 -16.95
N GLY A 17 36.43 19.15 -17.25
CA GLY A 17 35.60 19.91 -16.36
C GLY A 17 34.27 19.19 -16.27
N LEU A 18 33.73 19.13 -15.05
CA LEU A 18 32.35 18.69 -14.82
C LEU A 18 31.41 19.65 -15.55
N SER A 19 31.06 19.33 -16.81
CA SER A 19 30.09 20.11 -17.55
C SER A 19 28.72 19.96 -16.87
N PRO A 20 27.84 20.99 -16.93
CA PRO A 20 26.50 20.90 -16.36
C PRO A 20 25.72 19.66 -16.86
N THR A 21 25.93 19.27 -18.12
CA THR A 21 25.39 18.06 -18.72
C THR A 21 25.93 16.78 -18.06
N MET A 22 27.23 16.72 -17.76
CA MET A 22 27.84 15.59 -17.05
C MET A 22 27.27 15.43 -15.64
N VAL A 23 27.15 16.53 -14.90
CA VAL A 23 26.54 16.54 -13.56
C VAL A 23 25.09 16.07 -13.63
N TRP A 24 24.31 16.59 -14.59
CA TRP A 24 22.94 16.17 -14.81
C TRP A 24 22.83 14.68 -15.13
N ASN A 25 23.68 14.16 -16.02
CA ASN A 25 23.70 12.74 -16.37
C ASN A 25 24.05 11.85 -15.16
N ILE A 26 25.00 12.26 -14.33
CA ILE A 26 25.33 11.52 -13.10
C ILE A 26 24.15 11.53 -12.13
N LEU A 27 23.50 12.67 -11.96
CA LEU A 27 22.32 12.80 -11.10
C LEU A 27 21.16 11.90 -11.60
N THR A 28 20.90 11.87 -12.91
CA THR A 28 19.84 11.00 -13.46
C THR A 28 20.15 9.52 -13.27
N VAL A 29 21.41 9.09 -13.43
CA VAL A 29 21.85 7.72 -13.15
C VAL A 29 21.68 7.36 -11.67
N ILE A 30 22.05 8.27 -10.75
CA ILE A 30 21.88 8.05 -9.31
C ILE A 30 20.39 7.90 -8.98
N VAL A 31 19.54 8.81 -9.49
CA VAL A 31 18.09 8.75 -9.27
C VAL A 31 17.51 7.44 -9.82
N LEU A 32 17.90 7.02 -11.02
CA LEU A 32 17.48 5.76 -11.62
C LEU A 32 17.86 4.56 -10.74
N LEU A 33 19.09 4.53 -10.22
CA LEU A 33 19.57 3.48 -9.33
C LEU A 33 18.78 3.45 -8.02
N LEU A 34 18.52 4.61 -7.42
CA LEU A 34 17.71 4.72 -6.20
C LEU A 34 16.28 4.25 -6.44
N THR A 35 15.66 4.63 -7.56
CA THR A 35 14.32 4.14 -7.93
C THR A 35 14.29 2.63 -8.05
N LEU A 36 15.31 2.04 -8.69
CA LEU A 36 15.41 0.58 -8.84
C LEU A 36 15.64 -0.12 -7.50
N CYS A 37 16.45 0.48 -6.62
CA CYS A 37 16.68 -0.02 -5.26
C CYS A 37 15.39 0.01 -4.43
N VAL A 38 14.68 1.14 -4.42
CA VAL A 38 13.38 1.29 -3.74
C VAL A 38 12.38 0.28 -4.28
N GLY A 39 12.24 0.18 -5.61
CA GLY A 39 11.37 -0.80 -6.25
C GLY A 39 11.73 -2.25 -5.87
N GLY A 40 13.02 -2.57 -5.80
CA GLY A 40 13.51 -3.88 -5.35
C GLY A 40 13.17 -4.18 -3.89
N VAL A 41 13.28 -3.19 -2.99
CA VAL A 41 12.86 -3.32 -1.59
C VAL A 41 11.36 -3.61 -1.50
N PHE A 42 10.52 -2.84 -2.20
CA PHE A 42 9.08 -3.07 -2.24
C PHE A 42 8.72 -4.45 -2.80
N LEU A 43 9.34 -4.86 -3.91
CA LEU A 43 9.13 -6.19 -4.49
C LEU A 43 9.51 -7.30 -3.49
N THR A 44 10.62 -7.13 -2.78
CA THR A 44 11.07 -8.10 -1.75
C THR A 44 10.05 -8.21 -0.63
N ILE A 45 9.48 -7.09 -0.16
CA ILE A 45 8.45 -7.07 0.88
C ILE A 45 7.16 -7.76 0.40
N LEU A 46 6.77 -7.56 -0.87
CA LEU A 46 5.58 -8.20 -1.43
C LEU A 46 5.73 -9.71 -1.60
N VAL A 47 6.90 -10.17 -2.03
CA VAL A 47 7.19 -11.60 -2.20
C VAL A 47 7.39 -12.30 -0.85
N ASN A 48 8.06 -11.64 0.09
CA ASN A 48 8.29 -12.15 1.45
C ASN A 48 7.95 -11.07 2.49
N PRO A 49 6.71 -11.07 3.01
CA PRO A 49 6.28 -10.06 3.99
C PRO A 49 6.99 -10.19 5.34
N TYR A 50 7.61 -11.33 5.63
CA TYR A 50 8.39 -11.57 6.85
C TYR A 50 9.87 -11.14 6.71
N ALA A 51 10.27 -10.54 5.58
CA ALA A 51 11.63 -10.04 5.40
C ALA A 51 11.97 -8.96 6.43
N GLY A 52 13.15 -9.02 7.06
CA GLY A 52 13.54 -8.07 8.12
C GLY A 52 13.71 -6.61 7.66
N ILE A 53 13.76 -6.36 6.35
CA ILE A 53 13.73 -4.99 5.78
C ILE A 53 12.32 -4.39 5.78
N ASN A 54 11.28 -5.21 5.97
CA ASN A 54 9.90 -4.74 6.07
C ASN A 54 9.71 -4.05 7.43
N PRO A 55 9.44 -2.72 7.48
CA PRO A 55 9.16 -2.03 8.74
C PRO A 55 7.80 -2.43 9.35
N PHE A 56 6.95 -3.11 8.57
CA PHE A 56 5.64 -3.60 8.99
C PHE A 56 5.54 -5.12 8.79
N PRO A 57 6.34 -5.91 9.53
CA PRO A 57 6.22 -7.35 9.46
C PRO A 57 4.84 -7.77 9.96
N PRO A 58 4.18 -8.74 9.30
CA PRO A 58 2.90 -9.24 9.77
C PRO A 58 3.05 -9.85 11.17
N PRO A 59 2.00 -9.85 12.01
CA PRO A 59 2.04 -10.44 13.34
C PRO A 59 2.53 -11.89 13.28
N THR A 60 3.57 -12.19 14.05
CA THR A 60 4.02 -13.57 14.23
C THR A 60 2.88 -14.36 14.85
N LEU A 61 2.51 -15.49 14.24
CA LEU A 61 1.49 -16.38 14.81
C LEU A 61 1.91 -16.77 16.24
N PRO A 62 0.98 -16.78 17.21
CA PRO A 62 1.29 -17.31 18.52
C PRO A 62 1.81 -18.75 18.36
N PRO A 63 2.82 -19.15 19.14
CA PRO A 63 3.30 -20.52 19.09
C PRO A 63 2.10 -21.46 19.21
N THR A 64 1.98 -22.41 18.27
CA THR A 64 0.96 -23.45 18.35
C THR A 64 1.18 -24.20 19.65
N LEU A 65 0.36 -23.89 20.65
CA LEU A 65 0.36 -24.62 21.90
C LEU A 65 -0.13 -26.03 21.55
N ALA A 66 0.81 -26.95 21.38
CA ALA A 66 0.51 -28.37 21.42
C ALA A 66 -0.02 -28.64 22.82
N LEU A 67 -1.34 -28.57 22.97
CA LEU A 67 -2.03 -29.03 24.15
C LEU A 67 -1.90 -30.55 24.13
N ASP A 68 -0.74 -31.07 24.54
CA ASP A 68 -0.53 -32.46 24.95
C ASP A 68 -1.26 -32.73 26.28
N THR A 69 -2.37 -32.03 26.52
CA THR A 69 -3.31 -32.37 27.57
C THR A 69 -4.10 -33.53 27.01
N PRO A 70 -3.93 -34.77 27.52
CA PRO A 70 -4.93 -35.78 27.26
C PRO A 70 -6.23 -35.16 27.76
N THR A 71 -7.12 -34.77 26.86
CA THR A 71 -8.48 -34.48 27.27
C THR A 71 -9.01 -35.85 27.63
N PRO A 72 -9.16 -36.23 28.92
CA PRO A 72 -9.85 -37.46 29.22
C PRO A 72 -11.26 -37.21 28.71
N THR A 73 -11.57 -37.71 27.52
CA THR A 73 -12.95 -37.75 27.05
C THR A 73 -13.62 -38.67 28.06
N PRO A 74 -14.42 -38.15 29.01
CA PRO A 74 -15.06 -39.06 29.93
C PRO A 74 -15.94 -39.92 29.06
N LYS A 75 -15.79 -41.24 29.15
CA LYS A 75 -16.80 -42.19 28.69
C LYS A 75 -18.02 -42.04 29.62
N ARG A 76 -18.58 -40.84 29.67
CA ARG A 76 -19.78 -40.53 30.42
C ARG A 76 -20.90 -41.14 29.61
N ILE A 77 -21.32 -42.33 30.04
CA ILE A 77 -22.63 -42.86 29.66
C ILE A 77 -23.61 -41.77 30.09
N LEU A 78 -24.15 -41.04 29.11
CA LEU A 78 -25.21 -40.09 29.34
C LEU A 78 -26.42 -40.89 29.82
N PRO A 79 -27.07 -40.49 30.93
CA PRO A 79 -28.33 -41.13 31.32
C PRO A 79 -29.36 -40.98 30.17
N PRO A 80 -30.30 -41.91 30.00
CA PRO A 80 -31.25 -41.93 28.88
C PRO A 80 -32.22 -40.73 28.82
N THR A 81 -32.11 -39.78 29.75
CA THR A 81 -32.95 -38.58 29.86
C THR A 81 -32.55 -37.41 28.94
N TRP A 82 -31.57 -37.58 28.06
CA TRP A 82 -31.11 -36.54 27.12
C TRP A 82 -31.91 -36.44 25.81
N THR A 83 -33.13 -36.96 25.74
CA THR A 83 -33.98 -36.65 24.59
C THR A 83 -34.61 -35.27 24.83
N PRO A 84 -34.18 -34.19 24.13
CA PRO A 84 -34.90 -32.93 24.19
C PRO A 84 -36.32 -33.18 23.67
N THR A 85 -37.32 -32.90 24.51
CA THR A 85 -38.71 -32.83 24.05
C THR A 85 -38.75 -31.84 22.90
N PRO A 86 -39.26 -32.21 21.71
CA PRO A 86 -39.37 -31.26 20.61
C PRO A 86 -40.25 -30.09 21.08
N LEU A 87 -39.65 -28.90 21.12
CA LEU A 87 -40.39 -27.67 21.34
C LEU A 87 -41.37 -27.50 20.17
N PRO A 88 -42.60 -26.98 20.41
CA PRO A 88 -43.51 -26.65 19.32
C PRO A 88 -42.81 -25.69 18.35
N VAL A 89 -43.03 -25.89 17.06
CA VAL A 89 -42.46 -25.05 16.00
C VAL A 89 -42.95 -23.62 16.23
N THR A 90 -42.05 -22.73 16.64
CA THR A 90 -42.35 -21.29 16.71
C THR A 90 -42.26 -20.74 15.29
N ASP A 91 -43.36 -20.20 14.78
CA ASP A 91 -43.39 -19.46 13.52
C ASP A 91 -42.40 -18.29 13.61
N THR A 92 -41.26 -18.43 12.93
CA THR A 92 -40.27 -17.35 12.83
C THR A 92 -40.82 -16.31 11.85
N PRO A 93 -40.95 -15.03 12.23
CA PRO A 93 -41.44 -14.01 11.30
C PRO A 93 -40.49 -13.91 10.11
N THR A 94 -41.06 -13.91 8.91
CA THR A 94 -40.30 -13.74 7.66
C THR A 94 -39.65 -12.34 7.66
N PRO A 95 -38.35 -12.20 7.34
CA PRO A 95 -37.71 -10.91 7.32
C PRO A 95 -38.33 -10.00 6.23
N THR A 96 -38.69 -8.78 6.60
CA THR A 96 -39.19 -7.75 5.67
C THR A 96 -38.02 -6.97 5.08
N ALA A 97 -38.00 -6.80 3.75
CA ALA A 97 -36.99 -6.01 3.07
C ALA A 97 -37.08 -4.52 3.45
N THR A 98 -35.94 -3.91 3.75
CA THR A 98 -35.82 -2.47 4.03
C THR A 98 -35.81 -1.68 2.72
N LEU A 99 -36.55 -0.57 2.67
CA LEU A 99 -36.59 0.30 1.49
C LEU A 99 -35.24 1.00 1.25
N PRO A 100 -34.86 1.26 -0.02
CA PRO A 100 -33.67 2.02 -0.34
C PRO A 100 -33.78 3.48 0.14
N PRO A 101 -32.65 4.16 0.41
CA PRO A 101 -32.65 5.54 0.87
C PRO A 101 -33.24 6.49 -0.18
N THR A 102 -34.11 7.39 0.25
CA THR A 102 -34.63 8.49 -0.56
C THR A 102 -33.52 9.53 -0.76
N ILE A 103 -33.12 9.77 -2.01
CA ILE A 103 -32.17 10.83 -2.35
C ILE A 103 -32.88 12.19 -2.17
N ALA A 104 -32.37 13.02 -1.26
CA ALA A 104 -32.82 14.39 -1.09
C ALA A 104 -32.37 15.26 -2.27
N PRO A 105 -33.20 16.23 -2.73
CA PRO A 105 -32.78 17.15 -3.79
C PRO A 105 -31.60 17.99 -3.32
N ALA A 106 -30.58 18.11 -4.16
CA ALA A 106 -29.44 18.98 -3.91
C ALA A 106 -29.91 20.44 -3.87
N THR A 107 -29.77 21.10 -2.73
CA THR A 107 -29.93 22.55 -2.60
C THR A 107 -28.81 23.20 -3.42
N ALA A 108 -29.17 23.98 -4.43
CA ALA A 108 -28.21 24.80 -5.17
C ALA A 108 -27.58 25.83 -4.22
N THR A 109 -26.26 25.76 -4.05
CA THR A 109 -25.46 26.78 -3.38
C THR A 109 -25.61 28.11 -4.13
N PRO A 110 -25.98 29.23 -3.48
CA PRO A 110 -25.95 30.53 -4.13
C PRO A 110 -24.50 30.94 -4.41
N GLU A 111 -24.30 31.40 -5.64
CA GLU A 111 -23.09 31.98 -6.22
C GLU A 111 -22.49 33.08 -5.31
N PRO A 112 -21.15 33.16 -5.12
CA PRO A 112 -20.56 34.19 -4.30
C PRO A 112 -20.68 35.56 -4.98
N THR A 113 -21.44 36.46 -4.35
CA THR A 113 -21.52 37.89 -4.69
C THR A 113 -20.11 38.50 -4.68
N GLN A 114 -19.66 39.03 -5.81
CA GLN A 114 -18.43 39.83 -5.88
C GLN A 114 -18.69 41.20 -5.23
N GLU A 115 -17.92 41.50 -4.17
CA GLU A 115 -17.86 42.83 -3.55
C GLU A 115 -17.20 43.84 -4.53
N PRO A 116 -17.80 45.03 -4.75
CA PRO A 116 -17.14 46.10 -5.49
C PRO A 116 -15.96 46.65 -4.67
N VAL A 117 -14.77 46.65 -5.28
CA VAL A 117 -13.58 47.34 -4.75
C VAL A 117 -13.81 48.86 -4.86
N GLU A 118 -14.04 49.54 -3.73
CA GLU A 118 -13.91 51.00 -3.64
C GLU A 118 -12.52 51.36 -3.07
N MET A 119 -11.69 51.97 -3.92
CA MET A 119 -10.69 52.99 -3.55
C MET A 119 -11.38 54.36 -3.69
N PRO A 120 -11.12 55.41 -2.87
CA PRO A 120 -9.82 55.86 -2.37
C PRO A 120 -9.69 56.14 -0.85
#